data_AF-A0A969Q009-F1
#
_entry.id   AF-A0A969Q009-F1
#
_cell.length_a   1.000
_cell.length_b   1.000
_cell.length_c   1.000
_cell.angle_alpha   90.00
_cell.angle_beta   90.00
_cell.angle_gamma   90.00
#
_symmetry.space_group_name_H-M   'P 1'
#
loop_
_entity.id
_entity.type
_entity.pdbx_description
1 polymer ?
#
loop_
_entity_poly.entity_id
_entity_poly.type
_entity_poly.pdbx_seq_one_letter_code
_entity_poly.pdbx_strand_id
1 'polypeptide(L)'
;MLRVRHLWLIFLSAGLLLSLPLAAQEAPYRDASLPTEERVEDLLSRMSLEEKIGQMTLLEKNSIQPEQVTEMFIGGILSGGGGYPTPNTPEAWAAMVRSYQDAALATPLGIPIITVSMPFTVITMSKARSSSHTISVWGLHGILSWWLTLAAEVSSRSMAMSSASRRKGLFSARTFREP
;
A
#
# COMPACT_ATOMS: atom_id res chain seq x y z
N MET A 1 -38.74 -11.45 59.17
CA MET A 1 -38.52 -11.88 57.77
C MET A 1 -38.07 -10.68 56.90
N LEU A 2 -36.87 -10.13 57.12
CA LEU A 2 -36.40 -8.89 56.48
C LEU A 2 -34.93 -8.97 56.00
N ARG A 3 -34.47 -10.13 55.52
CA ARG A 3 -33.04 -10.36 55.19
C ARG A 3 -32.80 -11.14 53.90
N VAL A 4 -33.49 -10.84 52.79
CA VAL A 4 -33.10 -11.46 51.48
C VAL A 4 -33.39 -10.60 50.23
N ARG A 5 -34.16 -9.50 50.33
CA ARG A 5 -34.69 -8.80 49.14
C ARG A 5 -33.76 -7.80 48.43
N HIS A 6 -32.52 -7.60 48.89
CA HIS A 6 -31.63 -6.58 48.34
C HIS A 6 -30.31 -7.11 47.74
N LEU A 7 -30.00 -8.40 47.89
CA LEU A 7 -28.76 -8.97 47.29
C LEU A 7 -28.84 -9.16 45.77
N TRP A 8 -30.04 -9.24 45.20
CA TRP A 8 -30.24 -9.42 43.75
C TRP A 8 -29.95 -8.16 42.93
N LEU A 9 -29.96 -6.97 43.54
CA LEU A 9 -29.72 -5.71 42.82
C LEU A 9 -28.23 -5.41 42.62
N ILE A 10 -27.34 -6.00 43.43
CA ILE A 10 -25.89 -5.82 43.30
C ILE A 10 -25.32 -6.71 42.17
N PHE A 11 -25.95 -7.85 41.90
CA PHE A 11 -25.58 -8.72 40.78
C PHE A 11 -26.03 -8.18 39.41
N LEU A 12 -27.08 -7.37 39.35
CA LEU A 12 -27.55 -6.79 38.09
C LEU A 12 -26.71 -5.59 37.62
N SER A 13 -25.99 -4.92 38.53
CA SER A 13 -25.13 -3.77 38.21
C SER A 13 -23.69 -4.13 37.81
N ALA A 14 -23.24 -5.36 38.06
CA ALA A 14 -21.87 -5.78 37.77
C ALA A 14 -21.64 -6.28 36.33
N GLY A 15 -22.73 -6.53 35.57
CA GLY A 15 -22.65 -7.01 34.18
C GLY A 15 -22.47 -5.92 33.12
N LEU A 16 -22.49 -4.63 33.51
CA LEU A 16 -22.50 -3.49 32.58
C LEU A 16 -21.25 -2.62 32.70
N LEU A 17 -20.08 -3.21 32.91
CA LEU A 17 -18.81 -2.45 33.04
C LEU A 17 -17.62 -3.01 32.23
N LEU A 18 -17.83 -3.92 31.27
CA LEU A 18 -16.72 -4.50 30.49
C LEU A 18 -17.04 -4.75 29.00
N SER A 19 -17.87 -3.90 28.39
CA SER A 19 -17.91 -3.78 26.92
C SER A 19 -17.31 -2.44 26.52
N LEU A 20 -16.00 -2.28 26.72
CA LEU A 20 -15.26 -1.31 25.91
C LEU A 20 -15.36 -1.82 24.47
N PRO A 21 -15.85 -1.01 23.51
CA PRO A 21 -15.61 -1.34 22.12
C PRO A 21 -14.08 -1.38 21.99
N LEU A 22 -13.52 -2.54 21.61
CA LEU A 22 -12.20 -2.55 20.99
C LEU A 22 -12.38 -1.71 19.72
N ALA A 23 -12.20 -0.40 19.82
CA ALA A 23 -11.93 0.42 18.66
C ALA A 23 -10.79 -0.30 17.96
N ALA A 24 -11.05 -0.83 16.77
CA ALA A 24 -10.04 -1.51 15.99
C ALA A 24 -8.84 -0.55 15.93
N GLN A 25 -7.77 -0.89 16.64
CA GLN A 25 -6.58 -0.07 16.71
C GLN A 25 -6.15 0.12 15.25
N GLU A 26 -6.19 1.37 14.78
CA GLU A 26 -5.84 1.67 13.40
C GLU A 26 -4.39 1.23 13.18
N ALA A 27 -4.12 0.55 12.06
CA ALA A 27 -2.81 -0.05 11.84
C ALA A 27 -1.70 1.03 11.87
N PRO A 28 -0.54 0.79 12.51
CA PRO A 28 0.50 1.80 12.70
C PRO A 28 0.91 2.54 11.42
N TYR A 29 0.98 1.87 10.27
CA TYR A 29 1.31 2.54 9.01
C TYR A 29 0.36 3.69 8.61
N ARG A 30 -0.89 3.67 9.10
CA ARG A 30 -1.91 4.70 8.88
C ARG A 30 -1.82 5.87 9.86
N ASP A 31 -1.12 5.71 10.98
CA ASP A 31 -0.95 6.76 11.98
C ASP A 31 0.10 7.78 11.50
N ALA A 32 -0.36 8.97 11.11
CA ALA A 32 0.50 10.04 10.64
C ALA A 32 1.38 10.68 11.74
N SER A 33 1.14 10.36 13.03
CA SER A 33 1.94 10.85 14.15
C SER A 33 3.21 10.05 14.41
N LEU A 34 3.29 8.82 13.87
CA LEU A 34 4.46 7.95 13.99
C LEU A 34 5.58 8.34 13.01
N PRO A 35 6.85 8.06 13.35
CA PRO A 35 7.97 8.21 12.43
C PRO A 35 7.74 7.46 11.11
N THR A 36 8.23 8.03 10.00
CA THR A 36 8.08 7.43 8.67
C THR A 36 8.65 6.02 8.62
N GLU A 37 9.80 5.79 9.24
CA GLU A 37 10.50 4.51 9.28
C GLU A 37 9.65 3.42 9.96
N GLU A 38 9.01 3.75 11.07
CA GLU A 38 8.12 2.83 11.80
C GLU A 38 6.89 2.47 10.97
N ARG A 39 6.30 3.47 10.29
CA ARG A 39 5.16 3.25 9.39
C ARG A 39 5.52 2.40 8.19
N VAL A 40 6.72 2.60 7.63
CA VAL A 40 7.24 1.82 6.50
C VAL A 40 7.51 0.38 6.92
N GLU A 41 8.13 0.16 8.09
CA GLU A 41 8.40 -1.19 8.60
C GLU A 41 7.11 -1.97 8.86
N ASP A 42 6.12 -1.35 9.51
CA ASP A 42 4.80 -1.96 9.73
C ASP A 42 4.12 -2.30 8.39
N LEU A 43 4.10 -1.38 7.42
CA LEU A 43 3.51 -1.63 6.11
C LEU A 43 4.20 -2.78 5.36
N LEU A 44 5.54 -2.77 5.27
CA LEU A 44 6.32 -3.80 4.58
C LEU A 44 6.16 -5.19 5.22
N SER A 45 5.91 -5.24 6.53
CA SER A 45 5.66 -6.50 7.24
C SER A 45 4.32 -7.14 6.87
N ARG A 46 3.33 -6.30 6.51
CA ARG A 46 1.96 -6.71 6.14
C ARG A 46 1.81 -7.10 4.67
N MET A 47 2.69 -6.60 3.81
CA MET A 47 2.60 -6.84 2.37
C MET A 47 2.97 -8.27 1.97
N SER A 48 2.15 -8.84 1.08
CA SER A 48 2.48 -10.06 0.32
C SER A 48 3.62 -9.82 -0.66
N LEU A 49 4.16 -10.90 -1.23
CA LEU A 49 5.21 -10.76 -2.25
C LEU A 49 4.67 -10.08 -3.51
N GLU A 50 3.44 -10.42 -3.91
CA GLU A 50 2.73 -9.85 -5.05
C GLU A 50 2.50 -8.35 -4.85
N GLU A 51 2.07 -7.94 -3.66
CA GLU A 51 1.92 -6.52 -3.31
C GLU A 51 3.26 -5.78 -3.40
N LYS A 52 4.35 -6.38 -2.93
CA LYS A 52 5.70 -5.78 -3.05
C LYS A 52 6.13 -5.65 -4.51
N ILE A 53 5.87 -6.66 -5.34
CA ILE A 53 6.18 -6.60 -6.77
C ILE A 53 5.34 -5.53 -7.47
N GLY A 54 4.05 -5.46 -7.17
CA GLY A 54 3.15 -4.43 -7.71
C GLY A 54 3.61 -3.02 -7.34
N GLN A 55 4.04 -2.82 -6.08
CA GLN A 55 4.63 -1.58 -5.63
C GLN A 55 5.93 -1.24 -6.38
N MET A 56 6.77 -2.23 -6.70
CA MET A 56 7.90 -2.09 -7.63
C MET A 56 7.50 -2.12 -9.11
N THR A 57 6.30 -1.68 -9.47
CA THR A 57 5.87 -1.62 -10.88
C THR A 57 5.38 -0.21 -11.22
N LEU A 58 5.97 0.37 -12.28
CA LEU A 58 5.57 1.65 -12.87
C LEU A 58 5.08 1.38 -14.30
N LEU A 59 3.82 1.68 -14.59
CA LEU A 59 3.22 1.45 -15.92
C LEU A 59 2.84 2.76 -16.60
N GLU A 60 2.91 2.78 -17.92
CA GLU A 60 2.39 3.90 -18.71
C GLU A 60 0.85 3.86 -18.70
N LYS A 61 0.19 5.02 -18.55
CA LYS A 61 -1.26 5.08 -18.33
C LYS A 61 -2.12 4.41 -19.41
N ASN A 62 -1.67 4.36 -20.67
CA ASN A 62 -2.41 3.73 -21.76
C ASN A 62 -2.20 2.21 -21.81
N SER A 63 -1.32 1.67 -20.96
CA SER A 63 -1.04 0.25 -20.86
C SER A 63 -1.88 -0.45 -19.78
N ILE A 64 -2.69 0.30 -19.01
CA ILE A 64 -3.43 -0.23 -17.88
C ILE A 64 -4.69 0.57 -17.58
N GLN A 65 -5.77 -0.14 -17.27
CA GLN A 65 -7.02 0.46 -16.78
C GLN A 65 -7.02 0.60 -15.26
N PRO A 66 -7.75 1.58 -14.69
CA PRO A 66 -7.80 1.77 -13.25
C PRO A 66 -8.15 0.50 -12.46
N GLU A 67 -9.09 -0.32 -12.93
CA GLU A 67 -9.51 -1.53 -12.23
C GLU A 67 -8.35 -2.54 -12.04
N GLN A 68 -7.44 -2.60 -13.00
CA GLN A 68 -6.28 -3.48 -12.97
C GLN A 68 -5.20 -3.02 -11.98
N VAL A 69 -5.23 -1.75 -11.56
CA VAL A 69 -4.35 -1.25 -10.49
C VAL A 69 -4.65 -1.96 -9.18
N THR A 70 -5.94 -2.17 -8.88
CA THR A 70 -6.37 -2.88 -7.69
C THR A 70 -5.92 -4.35 -7.71
N GLU A 71 -6.07 -5.00 -8.87
CA GLU A 71 -5.76 -6.43 -9.04
C GLU A 71 -4.26 -6.73 -8.95
N MET A 72 -3.42 -5.82 -9.46
CA MET A 72 -1.97 -6.02 -9.55
C MET A 72 -1.16 -5.17 -8.55
N PHE A 73 -1.84 -4.46 -7.65
CA PHE A 73 -1.23 -3.64 -6.59
C PHE A 73 -0.21 -2.61 -7.11
N ILE A 74 -0.49 -2.03 -8.28
CA ILE A 74 0.48 -1.18 -9.00
C ILE A 74 0.88 0.04 -8.18
N GLY A 75 2.20 0.22 -8.01
CA GLY A 75 2.79 1.29 -7.20
C GLY A 75 2.90 2.64 -7.92
N GLY A 76 2.92 2.64 -9.26
CA GLY A 76 2.94 3.88 -10.00
C GLY A 76 2.37 3.84 -11.40
N ILE A 77 1.87 5.01 -11.83
CA ILE A 77 1.46 5.30 -13.21
C ILE A 77 2.30 6.45 -13.75
N LEU A 78 2.76 6.30 -14.99
CA LEU A 78 3.49 7.30 -15.74
C LEU A 78 2.61 7.83 -16.89
N SER A 79 2.57 9.15 -17.03
CA SER A 79 2.19 9.81 -18.27
C SER A 79 3.43 10.25 -19.04
N GLY A 80 3.71 9.57 -20.14
CA GLY A 80 4.76 9.94 -21.10
C GLY A 80 4.33 11.04 -22.08
N GLY A 81 5.20 11.34 -23.06
CA GLY A 81 4.88 12.28 -24.13
C GLY A 81 3.67 11.80 -24.96
N GLY A 82 2.61 12.60 -25.02
CA GLY A 82 1.35 12.21 -25.66
C GLY A 82 0.36 11.48 -24.73
N GLY A 83 0.76 11.16 -23.50
CA GLY A 83 -0.08 10.56 -22.46
C GLY A 83 -1.03 11.55 -21.78
N TYR A 84 -1.68 12.45 -22.50
CA TYR A 84 -2.70 13.32 -21.91
C TYR A 84 -4.09 12.67 -21.95
N PRO A 85 -5.02 13.05 -21.04
CA PRO A 85 -6.42 12.73 -21.18
C PRO A 85 -7.06 13.56 -22.31
N THR A 86 -8.18 13.10 -22.83
CA THR A 86 -8.97 13.81 -23.85
C THR A 86 -10.34 14.17 -23.26
N PRO A 87 -10.71 15.47 -23.18
CA PRO A 87 -9.94 16.65 -23.58
C PRO A 87 -8.75 16.92 -22.64
N ASN A 88 -7.67 17.51 -23.18
CA ASN A 88 -6.47 17.85 -22.41
C ASN A 88 -6.72 19.11 -21.55
N THR A 89 -7.38 18.91 -20.41
CA THR A 89 -7.80 19.95 -19.46
C THR A 89 -7.37 19.59 -18.04
N PRO A 90 -7.10 20.56 -17.16
CA PRO A 90 -6.76 20.30 -15.76
C PRO A 90 -7.79 19.41 -15.04
N GLU A 91 -9.06 19.59 -15.35
CA GLU A 91 -10.17 18.81 -14.79
C GLU A 91 -10.11 17.35 -15.23
N ALA A 92 -9.82 17.11 -16.52
CA ALA A 92 -9.65 15.75 -17.04
C ALA A 92 -8.40 15.07 -16.46
N TRP A 93 -7.31 15.82 -16.24
CA TRP A 93 -6.13 15.32 -15.52
C TRP A 93 -6.47 14.92 -14.08
N ALA A 94 -7.15 15.79 -13.35
CA ALA A 94 -7.56 15.51 -11.98
C ALA A 94 -8.50 14.30 -11.89
N ALA A 95 -9.45 14.16 -12.83
CA ALA A 95 -10.33 13.01 -12.90
C ALA A 95 -9.58 11.71 -13.19
N MET A 96 -8.65 11.74 -14.14
CA MET A 96 -7.81 10.57 -14.46
C MET A 96 -6.97 10.15 -13.25
N VAL A 97 -6.24 11.07 -12.63
CA VAL A 97 -5.42 10.76 -11.44
C VAL A 97 -6.29 10.21 -10.30
N ARG A 98 -7.47 10.82 -10.07
CA ARG A 98 -8.41 10.34 -9.05
C ARG A 98 -8.87 8.91 -9.33
N SER A 99 -9.16 8.54 -10.58
CA SER A 99 -9.58 7.17 -10.90
C SER A 99 -8.54 6.12 -10.52
N TYR A 100 -7.26 6.37 -10.80
CA TYR A 100 -6.17 5.48 -10.40
C TYR A 100 -5.95 5.50 -8.88
N GLN A 101 -6.10 6.66 -8.25
CA GLN A 101 -5.99 6.79 -6.80
C GLN A 101 -7.08 6.00 -6.07
N ASP A 102 -8.33 6.12 -6.52
CA ASP A 102 -9.48 5.41 -5.95
C ASP A 102 -9.30 3.89 -6.10
N ALA A 103 -8.81 3.42 -7.25
CA ALA A 103 -8.48 2.02 -7.46
C ALA A 103 -7.38 1.53 -6.50
N ALA A 104 -6.28 2.29 -6.35
CA ALA A 104 -5.20 1.93 -5.43
C ALA A 104 -5.67 1.87 -3.97
N LEU A 105 -6.54 2.80 -3.56
CA LEU A 105 -7.13 2.83 -2.22
C LEU A 105 -8.15 1.70 -1.97
N ALA A 106 -8.69 1.08 -3.03
CA ALA A 106 -9.58 -0.08 -2.92
C ALA A 106 -8.82 -1.39 -2.61
N THR A 107 -7.49 -1.39 -2.66
CA THR A 107 -6.66 -2.55 -2.25
C THR A 107 -6.79 -2.82 -0.74
N PRO A 108 -6.51 -4.05 -0.26
CA PRO A 108 -6.64 -4.38 1.17
C PRO A 108 -5.84 -3.46 2.09
N LEU A 109 -4.61 -3.09 1.68
CA LEU A 109 -3.75 -2.20 2.44
C LEU A 109 -4.00 -0.71 2.15
N GLY A 110 -4.73 -0.38 1.09
CA GLY A 110 -5.08 0.99 0.72
C GLY A 110 -3.84 1.87 0.48
N ILE A 111 -2.81 1.32 -0.17
CA ILE A 111 -1.57 2.05 -0.44
C ILE A 111 -1.81 3.02 -1.61
N PRO A 112 -1.56 4.32 -1.45
CA PRO A 112 -1.77 5.30 -2.51
C PRO A 112 -0.80 5.09 -3.67
N ILE A 113 -1.27 5.28 -4.90
CA ILE A 113 -0.43 5.18 -6.10
C ILE A 113 0.34 6.47 -6.37
N ILE A 114 1.56 6.34 -6.89
CA ILE A 114 2.35 7.50 -7.32
C ILE A 114 2.08 7.76 -8.80
N THR A 115 1.61 8.96 -9.13
CA THR A 115 1.49 9.39 -10.54
C THR A 115 2.67 10.26 -10.94
N VAL A 116 3.34 9.93 -12.04
CA VAL A 116 4.49 10.64 -12.58
C VAL A 116 4.11 11.21 -13.95
N SER A 117 4.47 12.47 -14.22
CA SER A 117 4.36 13.07 -15.55
C SER A 117 5.73 13.58 -15.98
N MET A 118 6.20 13.16 -17.15
CA MET A 118 7.43 13.71 -17.74
C MET A 118 7.16 15.12 -18.28
N PRO A 119 8.05 16.11 -18.07
CA PRO A 119 7.75 17.50 -18.41
C PRO A 119 7.95 17.77 -19.90
N PHE A 120 6.88 18.15 -20.60
CA PHE A 120 6.94 19.15 -21.65
C PHE A 120 5.69 20.03 -21.53
N THR A 121 5.90 21.31 -21.25
CA THR A 121 4.89 22.34 -20.94
C THR A 121 4.38 22.35 -19.50
N VAL A 122 4.89 23.35 -18.78
CA VAL A 122 4.34 23.97 -17.57
C VAL A 122 2.81 23.92 -17.52
N ILE A 123 2.24 23.10 -16.63
CA ILE A 123 1.07 23.49 -15.87
C ILE A 123 1.63 24.06 -14.57
N THR A 124 1.71 25.39 -14.47
CA THR A 124 1.85 26.02 -13.16
C THR A 124 0.62 25.61 -12.35
N MET A 125 0.76 24.73 -11.36
CA MET A 125 -0.26 24.62 -10.32
C MET A 125 -0.12 25.83 -9.40
N SER A 126 -0.58 26.98 -9.88
CA SER A 126 -0.99 28.07 -9.02
C SER A 126 -2.19 27.57 -8.21
N LYS A 127 -1.94 27.25 -6.94
CA LYS A 127 -2.93 27.21 -5.86
C LYS A 127 -3.91 26.03 -5.85
N ALA A 128 -3.41 24.81 -5.71
CA ALA A 128 -4.15 23.74 -5.03
C ALA A 128 -3.91 23.81 -3.50
N ARG A 129 -4.36 24.90 -2.88
CA ARG A 129 -4.52 24.99 -1.42
C ARG A 129 -6.02 25.03 -1.16
N SER A 130 -6.66 23.86 -1.07
CA SER A 130 -7.90 23.61 -0.31
C SER A 130 -8.49 22.25 -0.70
N SER A 131 -8.16 21.22 0.07
CA SER A 131 -9.03 20.08 0.45
C SER A 131 -8.14 19.00 1.05
N SER A 132 -8.57 18.40 2.16
CA SER A 132 -7.81 17.56 3.11
C SER A 132 -7.27 16.21 2.58
N HIS A 133 -7.01 16.08 1.27
CA HIS A 133 -6.39 14.92 0.65
C HIS A 133 -5.12 15.39 -0.07
N THR A 134 -3.98 15.36 0.63
CA THR A 134 -2.69 15.77 0.09
C THR A 134 -2.29 14.84 -1.06
N ILE A 135 -2.36 15.34 -2.30
CA ILE A 135 -1.73 14.69 -3.45
C ILE A 135 -0.21 14.88 -3.29
N SER A 136 0.47 13.88 -2.73
CA SER A 136 1.92 13.91 -2.55
C SER A 136 2.62 13.61 -3.87
N VAL A 137 3.12 14.64 -4.53
CA VAL A 137 3.99 14.50 -5.71
C VAL A 137 5.42 14.26 -5.22
N TRP A 138 5.95 13.06 -5.39
CA TRP A 138 7.32 12.72 -5.02
C TRP A 138 8.30 13.16 -6.11
N GLY A 139 9.40 13.80 -5.71
CA GLY A 139 10.54 14.04 -6.62
C GLY A 139 11.25 12.73 -6.98
N LEU A 140 11.99 12.72 -8.11
CA LEU A 140 12.72 11.55 -8.62
C LEU A 140 13.58 10.84 -7.54
N HIS A 141 14.17 11.62 -6.63
CA HIS A 141 15.00 11.09 -5.55
C HIS A 141 14.21 10.26 -4.52
N GLY A 142 13.03 10.73 -4.12
CA GLY A 142 12.18 10.02 -3.17
C GLY A 142 11.59 8.74 -3.76
N ILE A 143 11.24 8.78 -5.05
CA ILE A 143 10.84 7.59 -5.82
C ILE A 143 12.00 6.58 -5.82
N LEU A 144 13.19 6.99 -6.27
CA LEU A 144 14.33 6.09 -6.35
C LEU A 144 14.68 5.46 -4.99
N SER A 145 14.65 6.25 -3.91
CA SER A 145 14.90 5.73 -2.56
C SER A 145 13.88 4.67 -2.15
N TRP A 146 12.59 4.91 -2.40
CA TRP A 146 11.54 3.94 -2.07
C TRP A 146 11.67 2.65 -2.88
N TRP A 147 11.97 2.78 -4.17
CA TRP A 147 12.22 1.66 -5.08
C TRP A 147 13.43 0.82 -4.65
N LEU A 148 14.53 1.45 -4.24
CA LEU A 148 15.73 0.75 -3.77
C LEU A 148 15.48 -0.02 -2.47
N THR A 149 14.78 0.58 -1.51
CA THR A 149 14.41 -0.09 -0.25
C THR A 149 13.56 -1.33 -0.51
N LEU A 150 12.57 -1.22 -1.38
CA LEU A 150 11.68 -2.33 -1.70
C LEU A 150 12.40 -3.45 -2.46
N ALA A 151 13.28 -3.09 -3.40
CA ALA A 151 14.13 -4.05 -4.11
C ALA A 151 15.05 -4.83 -3.16
N ALA A 152 15.63 -4.16 -2.16
CA ALA A 152 16.48 -4.81 -1.16
C ALA A 152 15.70 -5.83 -0.31
N GLU A 153 14.48 -5.50 0.11
CA GLU A 153 13.61 -6.40 0.89
C GLU A 153 13.19 -7.64 0.09
N VAL A 154 12.78 -7.47 -1.18
CA VAL A 154 12.43 -8.59 -2.07
C VAL A 154 13.64 -9.50 -2.29
N SER A 155 14.83 -8.93 -2.52
CA SER A 155 16.07 -9.69 -2.68
C SER A 155 16.42 -10.48 -1.43
N SER A 156 16.33 -9.85 -0.25
CA SER A 156 16.59 -10.48 1.05
C SER A 156 15.70 -11.69 1.30
N ARG A 157 14.39 -11.58 1.02
CA ARG A 157 13.43 -12.68 1.20
C ARG A 157 13.56 -13.78 0.15
N SER A 158 13.88 -13.45 -1.09
CA SER A 158 14.21 -14.44 -2.13
C SER A 158 15.44 -15.28 -1.75
N MET A 159 16.48 -14.64 -1.22
CA MET A 159 17.66 -15.32 -0.68
C MET A 159 17.32 -16.17 0.55
N ALA A 160 16.44 -15.69 1.44
CA ALA A 160 15.97 -16.46 2.59
C ALA A 160 15.19 -17.72 2.16
N MET A 161 14.30 -17.62 1.18
CA MET A 161 13.56 -18.77 0.60
C MET A 161 14.50 -19.76 -0.12
N SER A 162 15.49 -19.26 -0.86
CA SER A 162 16.54 -20.10 -1.48
C SER A 162 17.38 -20.84 -0.44
N SER A 163 17.74 -20.17 0.67
CA SER A 163 18.48 -20.78 1.78
C SER A 163 17.65 -21.81 2.56
N ALA A 164 16.33 -21.59 2.66
CA ALA A 164 15.39 -22.51 3.31
C ALA A 164 15.13 -23.75 2.44
N SER A 165 15.04 -23.59 1.12
CA SER A 165 14.96 -24.68 0.15
C SER A 165 16.24 -25.53 0.14
N ARG A 166 17.41 -24.88 0.16
CA ARG A 166 18.73 -25.55 0.20
C ARG A 166 18.96 -26.31 1.52
N ARG A 167 18.40 -25.83 2.64
CA ARG A 167 18.41 -26.54 3.95
C ARG A 167 17.45 -27.72 4.03
N LYS A 168 16.42 -27.81 3.18
CA LYS A 168 15.41 -28.89 3.17
C LYS A 168 15.74 -30.07 2.24
N GLY A 169 16.97 -30.17 1.72
CA GLY A 169 17.50 -31.44 1.22
C GLY A 169 16.82 -32.03 -0.02
N LEU A 170 16.58 -31.25 -1.07
CA LEU A 170 16.21 -31.76 -2.39
C LEU A 170 17.33 -31.49 -3.41
N PHE A 171 18.42 -32.25 -3.31
CA PHE A 171 19.34 -32.44 -4.44
C PHE A 171 19.88 -33.88 -4.38
N SER A 172 19.06 -34.83 -4.82
CA SER A 172 19.56 -36.14 -5.22
C SER A 172 20.19 -35.96 -6.60
N ALA A 173 21.49 -35.66 -6.63
CA ALA A 173 22.28 -35.71 -7.85
C ALA A 173 22.44 -37.18 -8.25
N ARG A 174 21.50 -37.69 -9.05
CA ARG A 174 21.67 -38.96 -9.75
C ARG A 174 22.58 -38.66 -10.95
N THR A 175 23.84 -39.05 -10.85
CA THR A 175 24.84 -38.96 -11.92
C THR A 175 24.32 -39.69 -13.15
N PHE A 176 24.03 -38.95 -14.22
CA PHE A 176 23.75 -39.50 -15.54
C PHE A 176 25.10 -39.90 -16.15
N ARG A 177 25.34 -41.21 -16.28
CA ARG A 177 26.43 -41.78 -17.07
C ARG A 177 25.80 -42.13 -18.43
N GLU A 178 26.11 -41.34 -19.46
CA GLU A 178 25.79 -41.65 -20.86
C GLU A 178 26.61 -42.87 -21.34
N PRO A 179 26.12 -43.62 -22.35
CA PRO A 179 26.76 -44.83 -22.89
C PRO A 179 28.01 -44.56 -23.73
#